data_AF-A0A443RVA9-F1
#
_entry.id   AF-A0A443RVA9-F1
#
_cell.length_a   1.000
_cell.length_b   1.000
_cell.length_c   1.000
_cell.angle_alpha   90.00
_cell.angle_beta   90.00
_cell.angle_gamma   90.00
#
_symmetry.space_group_name_H-M   'P 1'
#
loop_
_entity.id
_entity.type
_entity.pdbx_description
1 polymer ?
#
loop_
_entity_poly.entity_id
_entity_poly.type
_entity_poly.pdbx_seq_one_letter_code
_entity_poly.pdbx_strand_id
1 'polypeptide(L)'
;SGTMHYFRVPQEYWFDRLTKMRAAGLNAVQTYVEWSSHEPQPEKYDFSGINDVVKYIETANKVGLLVILRIGPFIDAERDMGGLPFWLRKLNPEMKMRRSDPTFLRYVSRWYSNLLPKLVPLLYSNGGPIIMIQIENEYGGIDVCDSKYKTYLRDFVRKFVGNDTVLFTTDNDRYTALKCGKIEGVYATVDFGSYADPKSSFAVQKMIEKRGPFVNSEYYPGWLDHWEEPHQTVAISPIIKTLDIMLSLNASVNM
;
A
#
# COMPACT_ATOMS: atom_id res chain seq x y z
N SER A 1 9.14 -7.96 4.97
CA SER A 1 8.22 -6.98 5.59
C SER A 1 7.00 -7.71 6.10
N GLY A 2 6.21 -7.07 6.97
CA GLY A 2 4.86 -7.51 7.31
C GLY A 2 3.92 -6.31 7.40
N THR A 3 2.64 -6.51 7.09
CA THR A 3 1.61 -5.49 7.13
C THR A 3 1.09 -5.31 8.54
N MET A 4 1.05 -4.06 9.01
CA MET A 4 0.30 -3.67 10.19
C MET A 4 -0.39 -2.34 9.92
N HIS A 5 -1.71 -2.34 9.97
CA HIS A 5 -2.52 -1.12 9.82
C HIS A 5 -2.62 -0.42 11.17
N TYR A 6 -1.98 0.74 11.31
CA TYR A 6 -2.02 1.52 12.57
C TYR A 6 -3.46 1.88 12.98
N PHE A 7 -4.35 2.12 12.01
CA PHE A 7 -5.77 2.41 12.23
C PHE A 7 -6.62 1.19 12.66
N ARG A 8 -6.02 -0.01 12.73
CA ARG A 8 -6.66 -1.23 13.28
C ARG A 8 -6.11 -1.62 14.66
N VAL A 9 -5.16 -0.86 15.20
CA VAL A 9 -4.51 -1.17 16.47
C VAL A 9 -4.51 0.08 17.34
N PRO A 10 -5.03 0.03 18.59
CA PRO A 10 -4.94 1.17 19.49
C PRO A 10 -3.50 1.67 19.66
N GLN A 11 -3.34 3.00 19.74
CA GLN A 11 -2.04 3.66 19.71
C GLN A 11 -1.06 3.17 20.79
N GLU A 12 -1.59 2.84 21.96
CA GLU A 12 -0.86 2.33 23.13
C GLU A 12 -0.17 1.01 22.82
N TYR A 13 -0.66 0.25 21.85
CA TYR A 13 -0.11 -1.04 21.46
C TYR A 13 0.83 -0.99 20.27
N TRP A 14 1.00 0.15 19.59
CA TRP A 14 1.86 0.21 18.39
C TRP A 14 3.28 -0.27 18.69
N PHE A 15 3.89 0.20 19.77
CA PHE A 15 5.22 -0.22 20.17
C PHE A 15 5.31 -1.73 20.44
N ASP A 16 4.32 -2.30 21.14
CA ASP A 16 4.27 -3.75 21.42
C ASP A 16 4.15 -4.58 20.12
N ARG A 17 3.23 -4.22 19.21
CA ARG A 17 3.03 -4.97 17.96
C ARG A 17 4.25 -4.88 17.06
N LEU A 18 4.82 -3.68 16.89
CA LEU A 18 6.01 -3.46 16.06
C LEU A 18 7.24 -4.17 16.64
N THR A 19 7.40 -4.21 17.97
CA THR A 19 8.48 -4.97 18.62
C THR A 19 8.34 -6.47 18.35
N LYS A 20 7.12 -7.02 18.39
CA LYS A 20 6.86 -8.42 18.04
C LYS A 20 7.17 -8.72 16.57
N MET A 21 6.79 -7.82 15.66
CA MET A 21 7.14 -7.92 14.24
C MET A 21 8.65 -7.93 14.03
N ARG A 22 9.39 -7.06 14.74
CA ARG A 22 10.85 -7.04 14.71
C ARG A 22 11.45 -8.33 15.25
N ALA A 23 10.94 -8.84 16.37
CA ALA A 23 11.37 -10.10 16.98
C ALA A 23 11.09 -11.33 16.10
N ALA A 24 10.06 -11.28 15.25
CA ALA A 24 9.79 -12.31 14.25
C ALA A 24 10.80 -12.33 13.08
N GLY A 25 11.78 -11.41 13.07
CA GLY A 25 12.82 -11.33 12.05
C GLY A 25 12.52 -10.36 10.91
N LEU A 26 11.41 -9.62 10.98
CA LEU A 26 11.09 -8.61 9.97
C LEU A 26 12.07 -7.42 10.08
N ASN A 27 12.47 -6.89 8.93
CA ASN A 27 13.32 -5.69 8.80
C ASN A 27 12.55 -4.44 8.33
N ALA A 28 11.28 -4.61 7.94
CA ALA A 28 10.39 -3.56 7.50
C ALA A 28 8.95 -3.86 7.91
N VAL A 29 8.15 -2.80 8.04
CA VAL A 29 6.69 -2.85 8.18
C VAL A 29 6.04 -2.14 7.00
N GLN A 30 4.92 -2.68 6.53
CA GLN A 30 4.06 -2.05 5.53
C GLN A 30 2.78 -1.53 6.20
N THR A 31 2.32 -0.34 5.80
CA THR A 31 0.99 0.16 6.20
C THR A 31 0.33 0.96 5.09
N TYR A 32 -0.99 0.90 5.04
CA TYR A 32 -1.81 1.87 4.34
C TYR A 32 -1.96 3.17 5.12
N VAL A 33 -2.31 4.24 4.41
CA VAL A 33 -2.87 5.49 4.98
C VAL A 33 -4.32 5.62 4.52
N GLU A 34 -5.26 5.57 5.47
CA GLU A 34 -6.68 5.62 5.16
C GLU A 34 -7.21 7.06 5.08
N TRP A 35 -7.48 7.55 3.87
CA TRP A 35 -7.96 8.91 3.65
C TRP A 35 -9.25 9.22 4.43
N SER A 36 -10.26 8.33 4.41
CA SER A 36 -11.53 8.53 5.11
C SER A 36 -11.38 8.80 6.62
N SER A 37 -10.44 8.14 7.29
CA SER A 37 -10.16 8.35 8.72
C SER A 37 -9.41 9.65 8.99
N HIS A 38 -8.57 10.09 8.06
CA HIS A 38 -7.81 11.33 8.17
C HIS A 38 -8.56 12.58 7.71
N GLU A 39 -9.58 12.45 6.87
CA GLU A 39 -10.46 13.55 6.44
C GLU A 39 -11.93 13.11 6.58
N PRO A 40 -12.43 12.86 7.81
CA PRO A 40 -13.79 12.37 8.04
C PRO A 40 -14.88 13.32 7.54
N GLN A 41 -14.56 14.62 7.45
CA GLN A 41 -15.36 15.63 6.79
C GLN A 41 -14.46 16.47 5.87
N PRO A 42 -15.01 17.07 4.80
CA PRO A 42 -14.21 17.90 3.89
C PRO A 42 -13.40 18.95 4.66
N GLU A 43 -12.09 18.96 4.46
CA GLU A 43 -11.12 19.92 5.04
C GLU A 43 -11.01 19.87 6.57
N LYS A 44 -11.55 18.81 7.20
CA LYS A 44 -11.35 18.52 8.62
C LYS A 44 -10.36 17.36 8.73
N TYR A 45 -9.09 17.72 8.86
CA TYR A 45 -8.00 16.75 8.95
C TYR A 45 -7.73 16.31 10.38
N ASP A 46 -7.57 15.01 10.58
CA ASP A 46 -7.12 14.42 11.83
C ASP A 46 -5.83 13.62 11.63
N PHE A 47 -4.78 14.01 12.36
CA PHE A 47 -3.48 13.34 12.42
C PHE A 47 -3.07 13.10 13.87
N SER A 48 -4.06 12.90 14.76
CA SER A 48 -3.86 12.71 16.20
C SER A 48 -4.37 11.34 16.64
N GLY A 49 -3.99 10.91 17.85
CA GLY A 49 -4.46 9.64 18.42
C GLY A 49 -4.15 8.45 17.51
N ILE A 50 -5.18 7.66 17.20
CA ILE A 50 -5.06 6.51 16.29
C ILE A 50 -4.74 6.92 14.84
N ASN A 51 -5.02 8.17 14.45
CA ASN A 51 -4.71 8.71 13.13
C ASN A 51 -3.32 9.38 13.08
N ASP A 52 -2.48 9.26 14.11
CA ASP A 52 -1.14 9.84 14.10
C ASP A 52 -0.13 8.95 13.34
N VAL A 53 -0.22 9.00 12.01
CA VAL A 53 0.65 8.23 11.10
C VAL A 53 2.13 8.60 11.25
N VAL A 54 2.44 9.86 11.58
CA VAL A 54 3.82 10.32 11.81
C VAL A 54 4.39 9.58 13.02
N LYS A 55 3.68 9.61 14.16
CA LYS A 55 4.11 8.92 15.37
C LYS A 55 4.17 7.40 15.20
N TYR A 56 3.27 6.81 14.40
CA TYR A 56 3.36 5.39 14.05
C TYR A 56 4.67 5.08 13.32
N ILE A 57 5.01 5.85 12.28
CA ILE A 57 6.23 5.67 11.49
C ILE A 57 7.48 5.92 12.35
N GLU A 58 7.47 6.93 13.21
CA GLU A 58 8.55 7.16 14.18
C GLU A 58 8.68 6.00 15.18
N THR A 59 7.58 5.39 15.58
CA THR A 59 7.59 4.20 16.46
C THR A 59 8.20 3.01 15.75
N ALA A 60 7.88 2.79 14.47
CA ALA A 60 8.51 1.77 13.63
C ALA A 60 10.03 2.00 13.52
N ASN A 61 10.45 3.26 13.31
CA ASN A 61 11.87 3.61 13.28
C ASN A 61 12.57 3.31 14.62
N LYS A 62 11.93 3.67 15.75
CA LYS A 62 12.47 3.43 17.10
C LYS A 62 12.71 1.95 17.39
N VAL A 63 11.89 1.04 16.85
CA VAL A 63 12.10 -0.41 16.99
C VAL A 63 13.07 -0.98 15.94
N GLY A 64 13.61 -0.14 15.05
CA GLY A 64 14.56 -0.55 14.01
C GLY A 64 13.90 -1.22 12.79
N LEU A 65 12.67 -0.84 12.45
CA LEU A 65 11.99 -1.27 11.22
C LEU A 65 12.02 -0.15 10.16
N LEU A 66 12.35 -0.52 8.93
CA LEU A 66 12.08 0.31 7.75
C LEU A 66 10.57 0.36 7.48
N VAL A 67 10.11 1.33 6.69
CA VAL A 67 8.69 1.51 6.37
C VAL A 67 8.46 1.49 4.86
N ILE A 68 7.50 0.67 4.44
CA ILE A 68 6.91 0.68 3.10
C ILE A 68 5.52 1.30 3.25
N LEU A 69 5.30 2.45 2.62
CA LEU A 69 4.07 3.22 2.83
C LEU A 69 3.13 3.14 1.63
N ARG A 70 1.85 2.88 1.86
CA ARG A 70 0.83 2.81 0.79
C ARG A 70 -0.18 3.93 0.98
N ILE A 71 -0.02 5.01 0.22
CA ILE A 71 -0.70 6.29 0.51
C ILE A 71 -2.07 6.44 -0.19
N GLY A 72 -2.50 5.45 -0.95
CA GLY A 72 -3.79 5.45 -1.64
C GLY A 72 -3.78 6.21 -2.99
N PRO A 73 -4.84 6.98 -3.33
CA PRO A 73 -5.91 7.44 -2.44
C PRO A 73 -6.95 6.36 -2.10
N PHE A 74 -7.07 5.34 -2.94
CA PHE A 74 -7.82 4.12 -2.66
C PHE A 74 -6.85 3.05 -2.15
N ILE A 75 -7.23 2.32 -1.11
CA ILE A 75 -6.38 1.32 -0.43
C ILE A 75 -6.98 -0.07 -0.39
N ASP A 76 -8.22 -0.24 -0.85
CA ASP A 76 -9.01 -1.45 -0.61
C ASP A 76 -9.03 -1.83 0.89
N ALA A 77 -8.25 -2.83 1.26
CA ALA A 77 -7.92 -3.24 2.61
C ALA A 77 -9.13 -3.64 3.45
N GLU A 78 -10.24 -4.09 2.84
CA GLU A 78 -11.51 -4.37 3.54
C GLU A 78 -11.94 -3.19 4.42
N ARG A 79 -11.79 -1.98 3.88
CA ARG A 79 -12.23 -0.74 4.49
C ARG A 79 -13.46 -0.20 3.77
N ASP A 80 -14.27 0.53 4.53
CA ASP A 80 -15.44 1.20 3.97
C ASP A 80 -15.01 2.05 2.78
N MET A 81 -15.66 1.80 1.64
CA MET A 81 -15.38 2.46 0.37
C MET A 81 -13.89 2.41 -0.06
N GLY A 82 -13.15 1.39 0.37
CA GLY A 82 -11.72 1.22 0.11
C GLY A 82 -10.85 2.36 0.66
N GLY A 83 -11.27 2.94 1.78
CA GLY A 83 -10.61 4.07 2.44
C GLY A 83 -10.89 5.44 1.81
N LEU A 84 -11.74 5.52 0.78
CA LEU A 84 -12.19 6.78 0.22
C LEU A 84 -13.24 7.43 1.14
N PRO A 85 -13.19 8.75 1.39
CA PRO A 85 -14.20 9.39 2.22
C PRO A 85 -15.59 9.39 1.59
N PHE A 86 -16.61 8.98 2.36
CA PHE A 86 -18.02 8.93 1.90
C PHE A 86 -18.53 10.26 1.33
N TRP A 87 -18.01 11.39 1.84
CA TRP A 87 -18.46 12.72 1.45
C TRP A 87 -18.15 13.03 -0.03
N LEU A 88 -17.21 12.34 -0.67
CA LEU A 88 -16.96 12.46 -2.11
C LEU A 88 -18.23 12.16 -2.92
N ARG A 89 -18.96 11.11 -2.53
CA ARG A 89 -20.23 10.72 -3.18
C ARG A 89 -21.35 11.70 -2.87
N LYS A 90 -21.38 12.26 -1.65
CA LYS A 90 -22.35 13.28 -1.26
C LYS A 90 -22.17 14.58 -2.06
N LEU A 91 -20.93 14.96 -2.36
CA LEU A 91 -20.62 16.16 -3.13
C LEU A 91 -20.97 16.02 -4.61
N ASN A 92 -20.69 14.85 -5.20
CA ASN A 92 -21.02 14.55 -6.58
C ASN A 92 -21.35 13.05 -6.73
N PRO A 93 -22.65 12.69 -6.80
CA PRO A 93 -23.08 11.31 -7.01
C PRO A 93 -22.55 10.69 -8.31
N GLU A 94 -22.27 11.52 -9.32
CA GLU A 94 -21.78 11.06 -10.63
C GLU A 94 -20.25 10.98 -10.72
N MET A 95 -19.53 11.35 -9.66
CA MET A 95 -18.06 11.34 -9.63
C MET A 95 -17.52 9.96 -9.99
N LYS A 96 -16.66 9.92 -11.01
CA LYS A 96 -15.97 8.69 -11.41
C LYS A 96 -14.67 8.58 -10.62
N MET A 97 -14.78 7.99 -9.43
CA MET A 97 -13.64 7.75 -8.55
C MET A 97 -12.65 6.77 -9.17
N ARG A 98 -11.38 6.91 -8.79
CA ARG A 98 -10.25 6.15 -9.36
C ARG A 98 -10.16 6.30 -10.88
N ARG A 99 -10.48 7.49 -11.41
CA ARG A 99 -10.33 7.85 -12.83
C ARG A 99 -9.83 9.29 -12.95
N SER A 100 -9.52 9.73 -14.16
CA SER A 100 -9.07 11.10 -14.44
C SER A 100 -10.22 12.11 -14.40
N ASP A 101 -11.26 11.85 -13.60
CA ASP A 101 -12.36 12.77 -13.33
C ASP A 101 -11.78 14.01 -12.62
N PRO A 102 -11.91 15.22 -13.19
CA PRO A 102 -11.34 16.43 -12.60
C PRO A 102 -11.87 16.72 -11.20
N THR A 103 -13.11 16.34 -10.90
CA THR A 103 -13.71 16.55 -9.58
C THR A 103 -13.09 15.62 -8.54
N PHE A 104 -12.81 14.36 -8.92
CA PHE A 104 -12.10 13.41 -8.05
C PHE A 104 -10.63 13.84 -7.85
N LEU A 105 -9.91 14.12 -8.94
CA LEU A 105 -8.50 14.52 -8.91
C LEU A 105 -8.26 15.80 -8.08
N ARG A 106 -9.22 16.73 -8.08
CA ARG A 106 -9.18 17.92 -7.21
C ARG A 106 -9.12 17.56 -5.72
N TYR A 107 -9.92 16.60 -5.28
CA TYR A 107 -9.93 16.19 -3.88
C TYR A 107 -8.74 15.31 -3.53
N VAL A 108 -8.30 14.44 -4.46
CA VAL A 108 -7.08 13.64 -4.27
C VAL A 108 -5.85 14.53 -4.11
N SER A 109 -5.68 15.53 -4.98
CA SER A 109 -4.56 16.47 -4.88
C SER A 109 -4.61 17.30 -3.60
N ARG A 110 -5.80 17.71 -3.14
CA ARG A 110 -5.98 18.35 -1.83
C ARG A 110 -5.57 17.44 -0.68
N TRP A 111 -6.01 16.18 -0.70
CA TRP A 111 -5.63 15.19 0.31
C TRP A 111 -4.11 14.99 0.36
N TYR A 112 -3.48 14.73 -0.79
CA TYR A 112 -2.03 14.59 -0.89
C TYR A 112 -1.26 15.83 -0.47
N SER A 113 -1.80 17.04 -0.72
CA SER A 113 -1.18 18.28 -0.24
C SER A 113 -1.17 18.41 1.28
N ASN A 114 -2.07 17.71 1.98
CA ASN A 114 -2.11 17.67 3.45
C ASN A 114 -1.26 16.52 4.01
N LEU A 115 -1.28 15.36 3.35
CA LEU A 115 -0.55 14.16 3.78
C LEU A 115 0.97 14.26 3.50
N LEU A 116 1.37 14.52 2.26
CA LEU A 116 2.75 14.37 1.82
C LEU A 116 3.75 15.26 2.57
N PRO A 117 3.47 16.54 2.89
CA PRO A 117 4.39 17.36 3.68
C PRO A 117 4.74 16.77 5.05
N LYS A 118 3.84 15.98 5.65
CA LYS A 118 4.08 15.30 6.94
C LYS A 118 4.98 14.08 6.78
N LEU A 119 4.98 13.46 5.61
CA LEU A 119 5.74 12.26 5.30
C LEU A 119 7.14 12.56 4.76
N VAL A 120 7.34 13.72 4.11
CA VAL A 120 8.63 14.09 3.50
C VAL A 120 9.80 14.02 4.50
N PRO A 121 9.70 14.52 5.75
CA PRO A 121 10.79 14.40 6.72
C PRO A 121 11.13 12.94 7.11
N LEU A 122 10.20 12.01 6.88
CA LEU A 122 10.33 10.59 7.24
C LEU A 122 10.86 9.74 6.07
N LEU A 123 11.12 10.33 4.91
CA LEU A 123 11.74 9.64 3.77
C LEU A 123 13.15 9.18 4.13
N TYR A 124 13.55 8.04 3.59
CA TYR A 124 14.89 7.48 3.82
C TYR A 124 16.01 8.41 3.35
N SER A 125 15.82 9.10 2.22
CA SER A 125 16.73 10.14 1.74
C SER A 125 16.87 11.34 2.68
N ASN A 126 15.89 11.56 3.56
CA ASN A 126 15.87 12.63 4.56
C ASN A 126 16.20 12.12 5.98
N GLY A 127 16.67 10.87 6.11
CA GLY A 127 17.07 10.26 7.38
C GLY A 127 15.95 9.55 8.16
N GLY A 128 14.76 9.41 7.58
CA GLY A 128 13.66 8.64 8.16
C GLY A 128 13.61 7.18 7.70
N PRO A 129 12.60 6.40 8.11
CA PRO A 129 12.52 4.97 7.78
C PRO A 129 11.80 4.65 6.46
N ILE A 130 11.15 5.61 5.79
CA ILE A 130 10.30 5.32 4.61
C ILE A 130 11.18 5.07 3.38
N ILE A 131 11.27 3.81 2.95
CA ILE A 131 12.11 3.39 1.81
C ILE A 131 11.36 3.33 0.48
N MET A 132 10.05 3.11 0.51
CA MET A 132 9.21 2.95 -0.68
C MET A 132 7.80 3.50 -0.45
N ILE A 133 7.20 4.07 -1.49
CA ILE A 133 5.82 4.57 -1.46
C ILE A 133 5.01 3.96 -2.60
N GLN A 134 3.89 3.32 -2.27
CA GLN A 134 2.96 2.82 -3.28
C GLN A 134 2.04 3.93 -3.76
N ILE A 135 1.81 3.97 -5.07
CA ILE A 135 0.82 4.82 -5.73
C ILE A 135 -0.36 3.95 -6.13
N GLU A 136 -1.58 4.33 -5.72
CA GLU A 136 -2.79 3.55 -5.97
C GLU A 136 -2.72 2.15 -5.33
N ASN A 137 -3.69 1.28 -5.65
CA ASN A 137 -3.83 -0.06 -5.13
C ASN A 137 -4.54 -0.98 -6.13
N GLU A 138 -3.84 -1.98 -6.67
CA GLU A 138 -4.40 -2.98 -7.58
C GLU A 138 -5.28 -2.38 -8.69
N TYR A 139 -4.78 -1.31 -9.32
CA TYR A 139 -5.53 -0.60 -10.35
C TYR A 139 -5.80 -1.49 -11.57
N GLY A 140 -4.95 -2.47 -11.83
CA GLY A 140 -5.16 -3.48 -12.86
C GLY A 140 -6.36 -4.39 -12.61
N GLY A 141 -6.90 -4.40 -11.38
CA GLY A 141 -8.10 -5.16 -11.01
C GLY A 141 -9.42 -4.48 -11.38
N ILE A 142 -9.40 -3.22 -11.84
CA ILE A 142 -10.62 -2.54 -12.28
C ILE A 142 -10.79 -2.60 -13.80
N ASP A 143 -12.03 -2.52 -14.28
CA ASP A 143 -12.37 -2.59 -15.71
C ASP A 143 -11.81 -1.45 -16.58
N VAL A 144 -11.20 -0.43 -15.95
CA VAL A 144 -10.77 0.79 -16.62
C VAL A 144 -9.26 1.00 -16.52
N CYS A 145 -8.62 1.09 -17.68
CA CYS A 145 -7.18 1.29 -17.78
C CYS A 145 -6.77 2.76 -17.99
N ASP A 146 -7.15 3.63 -17.05
CA ASP A 146 -6.90 5.08 -17.14
C ASP A 146 -5.44 5.43 -16.80
N SER A 147 -4.59 5.45 -17.82
CA SER A 147 -3.20 5.90 -17.68
C SER A 147 -3.08 7.36 -17.25
N LYS A 148 -4.04 8.23 -17.58
CA LYS A 148 -3.98 9.66 -17.22
C LYS A 148 -4.15 9.84 -15.71
N TYR A 149 -5.09 9.12 -15.12
CA TYR A 149 -5.29 9.09 -13.67
C TYR A 149 -4.01 8.70 -12.92
N LYS A 150 -3.44 7.55 -13.27
CA LYS A 150 -2.27 7.04 -12.55
C LYS A 150 -1.02 7.90 -12.75
N THR A 151 -0.81 8.39 -13.96
CA THR A 151 0.27 9.33 -14.28
C THR A 151 0.13 10.62 -13.47
N TYR A 152 -1.10 11.14 -13.34
CA TYR A 152 -1.38 12.30 -12.49
C TYR A 152 -1.01 12.04 -11.03
N LEU A 153 -1.36 10.87 -10.47
CA LEU A 153 -0.98 10.52 -9.09
C LEU A 153 0.54 10.49 -8.90
N ARG A 154 1.26 9.79 -9.78
CA ARG A 154 2.73 9.74 -9.77
C ARG A 154 3.31 11.15 -9.81
N ASP A 155 2.92 11.96 -10.79
CA ASP A 155 3.49 13.29 -11.00
C ASP A 155 3.18 14.22 -9.84
N PHE A 156 1.98 14.10 -9.26
CA PHE A 156 1.62 14.87 -8.07
C PHE A 156 2.49 14.49 -6.88
N VAL A 157 2.66 13.19 -6.60
CA VAL A 157 3.48 12.72 -5.47
C VAL A 157 4.96 13.09 -5.66
N ARG A 158 5.48 12.98 -6.89
CA ARG A 158 6.86 13.36 -7.23
C ARG A 158 7.19 14.82 -6.91
N LYS A 159 6.22 15.74 -6.96
CA LYS A 159 6.43 17.14 -6.56
C LYS A 159 6.86 17.30 -5.09
N PHE A 160 6.52 16.34 -4.24
CA PHE A 160 6.83 16.37 -2.81
C PHE A 160 8.03 15.49 -2.47
N VAL A 161 8.08 14.28 -3.01
CA VAL A 161 9.05 13.25 -2.58
C VAL A 161 10.30 13.17 -3.47
N GLY A 162 10.38 13.99 -4.52
CA GLY A 162 11.49 14.00 -5.46
C GLY A 162 11.58 12.72 -6.30
N ASN A 163 12.68 12.57 -7.04
CA ASN A 163 12.92 11.42 -7.93
C ASN A 163 13.65 10.26 -7.24
N ASP A 164 14.33 10.52 -6.12
CA ASP A 164 15.13 9.52 -5.41
C ASP A 164 14.26 8.54 -4.59
N THR A 165 13.07 8.97 -4.17
CA THR A 165 12.11 8.09 -3.48
C THR A 165 11.64 7.00 -4.43
N VAL A 166 11.72 5.74 -4.02
CA VAL A 166 11.22 4.63 -4.82
C VAL A 166 9.70 4.61 -4.76
N LEU A 167 9.06 4.92 -5.89
CA LEU A 167 7.62 4.74 -6.06
C LEU A 167 7.36 3.36 -6.66
N PHE A 168 6.28 2.70 -6.21
CA PHE A 168 5.87 1.41 -6.75
C PHE A 168 4.34 1.27 -6.92
N THR A 169 3.92 0.27 -7.68
CA THR A 169 2.52 -0.20 -7.75
C THR A 169 2.44 -1.68 -7.39
N THR A 170 1.27 -2.13 -6.96
CA THR A 170 0.99 -3.55 -6.66
C THR A 170 -0.26 -3.94 -7.42
N ASP A 171 -0.19 -5.07 -8.12
CA ASP A 171 -1.30 -5.70 -8.84
C ASP A 171 -1.10 -7.23 -8.83
N ASN A 172 -2.19 -7.99 -8.90
CA ASN A 172 -2.10 -9.44 -8.97
C ASN A 172 -1.18 -9.96 -10.08
N ASP A 173 -0.73 -11.20 -9.92
CA ASP A 173 0.22 -11.89 -10.80
C ASP A 173 -0.30 -12.25 -12.21
N ARG A 174 -1.31 -11.56 -12.72
CA ARG A 174 -1.81 -11.69 -14.11
C ARG A 174 -1.20 -10.59 -14.98
N TYR A 175 -0.74 -10.99 -16.17
CA TYR A 175 -0.13 -10.05 -17.13
C TYR A 175 -1.04 -8.85 -17.45
N THR A 176 -2.35 -9.07 -17.61
CA THR A 176 -3.30 -8.01 -17.92
C THR A 176 -3.47 -7.02 -16.78
N ALA A 177 -3.49 -7.49 -15.52
CA ALA A 177 -3.58 -6.64 -14.35
C ALA A 177 -2.32 -5.78 -14.23
N LEU A 178 -1.12 -6.38 -14.21
CA LEU A 178 0.12 -5.62 -14.11
C LEU A 178 0.33 -4.66 -15.29
N LYS A 179 0.00 -5.07 -16.52
CA LYS A 179 0.08 -4.19 -17.69
C LYS A 179 -0.82 -2.96 -17.49
N CYS A 180 -2.00 -3.17 -16.92
CA CYS A 180 -2.94 -2.10 -16.69
C CYS A 180 -2.65 -1.28 -15.44
N GLY A 181 -2.07 -1.85 -14.39
CA GLY A 181 -1.71 -1.17 -13.16
C GLY A 181 -0.42 -0.36 -13.27
N LYS A 182 0.56 -0.82 -14.07
CA LYS A 182 1.86 -0.16 -14.29
C LYS A 182 1.76 1.34 -14.55
N ILE A 183 2.62 2.11 -13.89
CA ILE A 183 2.86 3.53 -14.18
C ILE A 183 4.30 3.67 -14.66
N GLU A 184 4.52 4.40 -15.75
CA GLU A 184 5.88 4.65 -16.24
C GLU A 184 6.71 5.35 -15.15
N GLY A 185 7.98 4.95 -14.96
CA GLY A 185 8.86 5.53 -13.93
C GLY A 185 8.49 5.15 -12.48
N VAL A 186 7.60 4.18 -12.30
CA VAL A 186 7.18 3.61 -11.01
C VAL A 186 7.37 2.10 -11.11
N TYR A 187 7.97 1.48 -10.08
CA TYR A 187 8.31 0.06 -10.12
C TYR A 187 7.08 -0.82 -9.95
N ALA A 188 6.75 -1.70 -10.91
CA ALA A 188 5.63 -2.62 -10.75
C ALA A 188 6.00 -3.86 -9.92
N THR A 189 5.27 -4.08 -8.84
CA THR A 189 5.34 -5.26 -7.97
C THR A 189 4.11 -6.12 -8.16
N VAL A 190 4.17 -7.37 -7.69
CA VAL A 190 3.06 -8.31 -7.74
C VAL A 190 2.53 -8.61 -6.36
N ASP A 191 1.29 -9.08 -6.28
CA ASP A 191 0.77 -9.81 -5.14
C ASP A 191 0.31 -11.22 -5.53
N PHE A 192 0.40 -12.14 -4.57
CA PHE A 192 -0.10 -13.51 -4.67
C PHE A 192 -0.04 -14.24 -3.32
N GLY A 193 -0.92 -15.21 -3.13
CA GLY A 193 -1.09 -15.92 -1.86
C GLY A 193 -0.26 -17.19 -1.68
N SER A 194 -0.52 -17.87 -0.57
CA SER A 194 0.22 -19.06 -0.10
C SER A 194 0.16 -20.29 -1.00
N TYR A 195 -0.77 -20.35 -1.95
CA TYR A 195 -0.93 -21.48 -2.89
C TYR A 195 -0.39 -21.21 -4.29
N ALA A 196 0.14 -20.01 -4.55
CA ALA A 196 0.72 -19.68 -5.84
C ALA A 196 2.09 -20.36 -6.06
N ASP A 197 2.55 -20.42 -7.31
CA ASP A 197 3.94 -20.74 -7.63
C ASP A 197 4.75 -19.44 -7.79
N PRO A 198 5.63 -19.09 -6.82
CA PRO A 198 6.35 -17.82 -6.86
C PRO A 198 7.18 -17.62 -8.13
N LYS A 199 7.74 -18.68 -8.72
CA LYS A 199 8.54 -18.56 -9.94
C LYS A 199 7.69 -18.10 -11.12
N SER A 200 6.49 -18.68 -11.27
CA SER A 200 5.53 -18.28 -12.28
C SER A 200 5.03 -16.86 -12.05
N SER A 201 4.64 -16.51 -10.83
CA SER A 201 4.16 -15.16 -10.49
C SER A 201 5.22 -14.09 -10.75
N PHE A 202 6.48 -14.34 -10.36
CA PHE A 202 7.59 -13.45 -10.64
C PHE A 202 8.01 -13.41 -12.12
N ALA A 203 7.81 -14.50 -12.88
CA ALA A 203 8.01 -14.46 -14.32
C ALA A 203 7.05 -13.45 -14.98
N VAL A 204 5.80 -13.37 -14.51
CA VAL A 204 4.85 -12.35 -14.97
C VAL A 204 5.31 -10.94 -14.58
N GLN A 205 5.80 -10.74 -13.35
CA GLN A 205 6.41 -9.47 -12.94
C GLN A 205 7.52 -9.05 -13.92
N LYS A 206 8.39 -9.98 -14.35
CA LYS A 206 9.50 -9.70 -15.27
C LYS A 206 9.10 -9.46 -16.73
N MET A 207 7.89 -9.82 -17.13
CA MET A 207 7.34 -9.38 -18.41
C MET A 207 7.11 -7.86 -18.42
N ILE A 208 6.90 -7.25 -17.25
CA ILE A 208 6.59 -5.83 -17.07
C ILE A 208 7.81 -5.03 -16.59
N GLU A 209 8.53 -5.56 -15.61
CA GLU A 209 9.76 -5.01 -15.03
C GLU A 209 10.98 -5.85 -15.41
N LYS A 210 11.58 -5.52 -16.56
CA LYS A 210 12.72 -6.27 -17.12
C LYS A 210 13.95 -6.29 -16.22
N ARG A 211 14.04 -5.39 -15.24
CA ARG A 211 15.15 -5.24 -14.28
C ARG A 211 14.60 -5.04 -12.86
N GLY A 212 15.47 -4.99 -11.86
CA GLY A 212 15.08 -4.80 -10.46
C GLY A 212 14.77 -6.09 -9.69
N PRO A 213 14.43 -6.00 -8.40
CA PRO A 213 14.21 -7.16 -7.53
C PRO A 213 12.88 -7.88 -7.79
N PHE A 214 12.77 -9.16 -7.45
CA PHE A 214 11.45 -9.77 -7.28
C PHE A 214 10.79 -9.18 -6.04
N VAL A 215 9.51 -8.80 -6.15
CA VAL A 215 8.77 -8.21 -5.03
C VAL A 215 7.36 -8.75 -5.00
N ASN A 216 7.01 -9.45 -3.92
CA ASN A 216 5.63 -9.73 -3.55
C ASN A 216 5.20 -8.73 -2.46
N SER A 217 4.38 -7.76 -2.82
CA SER A 217 3.96 -6.66 -1.94
C SER A 217 2.77 -7.04 -1.03
N GLU A 218 2.07 -8.12 -1.35
CA GLU A 218 1.03 -8.73 -0.51
C GLU A 218 1.06 -10.25 -0.62
N TYR A 219 1.79 -10.87 0.29
CA TYR A 219 1.82 -12.30 0.43
C TYR A 219 0.82 -12.73 1.49
N TYR A 220 -0.30 -13.32 1.10
CA TYR A 220 -1.43 -13.59 2.00
C TYR A 220 -1.21 -14.86 2.87
N PRO A 221 -0.94 -14.74 4.20
CA PRO A 221 -0.86 -15.89 5.12
C PRO A 221 -2.24 -16.28 5.69
N GLY A 222 -3.29 -15.56 5.33
CA GLY A 222 -4.67 -15.71 5.76
C GLY A 222 -5.60 -15.08 4.73
N TRP A 223 -6.87 -14.92 5.07
CA TRP A 223 -7.84 -14.24 4.20
C TRP A 223 -8.89 -13.48 5.02
N LEU A 224 -9.62 -12.59 4.36
CA LEU A 224 -10.73 -11.83 4.94
C LEU A 224 -11.95 -12.72 5.19
N ASP A 225 -12.77 -12.35 6.18
CA ASP A 225 -14.06 -13.01 6.47
C ASP A 225 -15.23 -12.16 5.94
N HIS A 226 -16.33 -12.83 5.64
CA HIS A 226 -17.64 -12.20 5.48
C HIS A 226 -18.60 -12.66 6.57
N TRP A 227 -19.59 -11.81 6.89
CA TRP A 227 -20.69 -12.22 7.75
C TRP A 227 -21.38 -13.46 7.20
N GLU A 228 -21.75 -14.38 8.08
CA GLU A 228 -22.46 -15.63 7.75
C GLU A 228 -21.64 -16.66 6.93
N GLU A 229 -20.40 -16.35 6.57
CA GLU A 229 -19.48 -17.32 5.97
C GLU A 229 -18.60 -17.98 7.06
N PRO A 230 -18.11 -19.22 6.83
CA PRO A 230 -17.12 -19.82 7.71
C PRO A 230 -15.84 -18.97 7.78
N HIS A 231 -15.24 -18.93 8.97
CA HIS A 231 -13.95 -18.26 9.17
C HIS A 231 -12.89 -18.83 8.21
N GLN A 232 -12.24 -17.93 7.47
CA GLN A 232 -11.22 -18.28 6.50
C GLN A 232 -9.91 -18.64 7.18
N THR A 233 -9.35 -19.78 6.79
CA THR A 233 -8.08 -20.27 7.31
C THR A 233 -7.17 -20.71 6.17
N VAL A 234 -5.87 -20.48 6.33
CA VAL A 234 -4.82 -20.96 5.42
C VAL A 234 -3.92 -21.89 6.22
N ALA A 235 -3.64 -23.07 5.67
CA ALA A 235 -2.76 -24.03 6.33
C ALA A 235 -1.33 -23.48 6.43
N ILE A 236 -0.66 -23.73 7.55
CA ILE A 236 0.70 -23.24 7.82
C ILE A 236 1.71 -23.79 6.80
N SER A 237 1.55 -25.03 6.35
CA SER A 237 2.52 -25.67 5.44
C SER A 237 2.66 -24.94 4.09
N PRO A 238 1.56 -24.61 3.37
CA PRO A 238 1.61 -23.70 2.22
C PRO A 238 2.26 -22.35 2.52
N ILE A 239 2.01 -21.76 3.70
CA ILE A 239 2.58 -20.47 4.08
C ILE A 239 4.11 -20.56 4.12
N ILE A 240 4.64 -21.52 4.88
CA ILE A 240 6.09 -21.69 5.03
C ILE A 240 6.73 -22.03 3.68
N LYS A 241 6.16 -22.99 2.94
CA LYS A 241 6.74 -23.45 1.67
C LYS A 241 6.86 -22.32 0.64
N THR A 242 5.81 -21.52 0.48
CA THR A 242 5.77 -20.45 -0.52
C THR A 242 6.67 -19.29 -0.10
N LEU A 243 6.71 -18.96 1.19
CA LEU A 243 7.66 -18.00 1.75
C LEU A 243 9.12 -18.42 1.52
N ASP A 244 9.47 -19.67 1.83
CA ASP A 244 10.83 -20.21 1.66
C ASP A 244 11.29 -20.13 0.20
N ILE A 245 10.40 -20.43 -0.75
CA ILE A 245 10.71 -20.30 -2.18
C ILE A 245 11.00 -18.83 -2.53
N MET A 246 10.15 -17.89 -2.10
CA MET A 246 10.38 -16.46 -2.37
C MET A 246 11.72 -15.97 -1.78
N LEU A 247 12.02 -16.34 -0.54
CA LEU A 247 13.28 -15.97 0.12
C LEU A 247 14.49 -16.60 -0.58
N SER A 248 14.39 -17.86 -1.03
CA SER A 248 15.47 -18.53 -1.80
C SER A 248 15.76 -17.87 -3.16
N LEU A 249 14.77 -17.16 -3.72
CA LEU A 249 14.91 -16.37 -4.94
C LEU A 249 15.45 -14.95 -4.66
N ASN A 250 15.79 -14.65 -3.39
CA ASN A 250 16.17 -13.31 -2.93
C ASN A 250 15.09 -12.25 -3.24
N ALA A 251 13.81 -12.66 -3.21
CA ALA A 251 12.69 -11.75 -3.39
C ALA A 251 12.43 -10.94 -2.12
N SER A 252 12.07 -9.68 -2.28
CA SER A 252 11.43 -8.92 -1.21
C SER A 252 10.00 -9.38 -1.07
N VAL A 253 9.56 -9.66 0.16
CA VAL A 253 8.21 -10.13 0.46
C VAL A 253 7.62 -9.31 1.60
N ASN A 254 6.34 -8.98 1.48
CA ASN A 254 5.55 -8.41 2.55
C ASN A 254 4.39 -9.35 2.90
N MET A 255 4.40 -9.88 4.13
CA MET A 255 3.32 -10.72 4.68
C MET A 255 2.14 -9.91 5.18
#